data_AF-A0A3N1R3Y8-F1
#
_entry.id   AF-A0A3N1R3Y8-F1
#
_cell.length_a   1.000
_cell.length_b   1.000
_cell.length_c   1.000
_cell.angle_alpha   90.00
_cell.angle_beta   90.00
_cell.angle_gamma   90.00
#
_symmetry.space_group_name_H-M   'P 1'
#
loop_
_entity.id
_entity.type
_entity.pdbx_description
1 polymer ?
#
loop_
_entity_poly.entity_id
_entity_poly.type
_entity_poly.pdbx_seq_one_letter_code
_entity_poly.pdbx_strand_id
1 'polypeptide(L)'
;MRHAIQYNIIQLCLQVSILLVGLTVALGHFSVTQLIYVVALSQFGAITEVLSAIKRGISSQVAASVAQVGARLAVTLALFVFISVGPIWIAVFLAMVWAVADGIRYLYYIRKASKLLVWLRYNSFIVLYPLGMSLENIIVWKILLRYSESPVWLFLAFLACYSIPAIKIYMYMLRQRKKHLPN
;
A
#
# COMPACT_ATOMS: atom_id res chain seq x y z
N MET A 1 3.49 -13.36 -21.15
CA MET A 1 2.45 -13.73 -20.15
C MET A 1 3.02 -14.48 -18.94
N ARG A 2 3.89 -15.49 -19.08
CA ARG A 2 4.47 -16.25 -17.95
C ARG A 2 5.22 -15.39 -16.91
N HIS A 3 6.05 -14.44 -17.35
CA HIS A 3 6.80 -13.55 -16.44
C HIS A 3 5.90 -12.68 -15.54
N ALA A 4 4.72 -12.26 -16.04
CA ALA A 4 3.78 -11.48 -15.23
C ALA A 4 3.13 -12.32 -14.13
N ILE A 5 2.87 -13.62 -14.38
CA ILE A 5 2.30 -14.52 -13.39
C ILE A 5 3.33 -14.84 -12.30
N GLN A 6 4.57 -15.14 -12.68
CA GLN A 6 5.68 -15.38 -11.75
C GLN A 6 5.89 -14.19 -10.80
N TYR A 7 5.91 -12.98 -11.36
CA TYR A 7 6.00 -11.74 -10.57
C TYR A 7 4.85 -11.62 -9.54
N ASN A 8 3.61 -11.84 -9.97
CA ASN A 8 2.45 -11.75 -9.07
C ASN A 8 2.49 -12.81 -7.97
N ILE A 9 3.02 -14.01 -8.24
CA ILE A 9 3.19 -15.07 -7.24
C ILE A 9 4.24 -14.66 -6.21
N ILE A 10 5.41 -14.17 -6.65
CA ILE A 10 6.46 -13.68 -5.76
C ILE A 10 5.93 -12.58 -4.84
N GLN A 11 5.22 -11.61 -5.42
CA GLN A 11 4.61 -10.54 -4.64
C GLN A 11 3.53 -11.03 -3.69
N LEU A 12 2.70 -12.00 -4.09
CA LEU A 12 1.71 -12.61 -3.22
C LEU A 12 2.38 -13.31 -2.03
N CYS A 13 3.48 -14.04 -2.25
CA CYS A 13 4.26 -14.65 -1.17
C CYS A 13 4.80 -13.58 -0.21
N LEU A 14 5.28 -12.44 -0.72
CA LEU A 14 5.72 -11.33 0.13
C LEU A 14 4.57 -10.77 0.99
N GLN A 15 3.36 -10.64 0.45
CA GLN A 15 2.21 -10.20 1.26
C GLN A 15 1.85 -11.21 2.35
N VAL A 16 1.90 -12.50 2.06
CA VAL A 16 1.69 -13.55 3.08
C VAL A 16 2.77 -13.47 4.16
N SER A 17 4.03 -13.26 3.79
CA SER A 17 5.13 -13.06 4.75
C SER A 17 4.90 -11.83 5.64
N ILE A 18 4.43 -10.71 5.09
CA ILE A 18 4.09 -9.51 5.89
C ILE A 18 2.99 -9.82 6.90
N LEU A 19 1.97 -10.59 6.54
CA LEU A 19 0.90 -10.99 7.47
C LEU A 19 1.42 -11.90 8.59
N LEU A 20 2.26 -12.89 8.25
CA LEU A 20 2.83 -13.82 9.24
C LEU A 20 3.78 -13.10 10.21
N VAL A 21 4.66 -12.25 9.68
CA VAL A 21 5.56 -11.44 10.51
C VAL A 21 4.77 -10.40 11.31
N GLY A 22 3.75 -9.79 10.73
CA GLY A 22 2.87 -8.85 11.42
C GLY A 22 2.14 -9.50 12.61
N LEU A 23 1.63 -10.72 12.44
CA LEU A 23 0.97 -11.47 13.51
C LEU A 23 1.94 -11.83 14.63
N THR A 24 3.15 -12.30 14.30
CA THR A 24 4.17 -12.66 15.31
C THR A 24 4.70 -11.44 16.06
N VAL A 25 4.83 -10.28 15.41
CA VAL A 25 5.11 -9.00 16.07
C VAL A 25 3.96 -8.58 16.98
N ALA A 26 2.71 -8.72 16.53
CA ALA A 26 1.52 -8.40 17.35
C ALA A 26 1.41 -9.29 18.60
N LEU A 27 1.87 -10.54 18.51
CA LEU A 27 1.95 -11.48 19.63
C LEU A 27 3.19 -11.26 20.52
N GLY A 28 4.06 -10.29 20.19
CA GLY A 28 5.24 -9.96 20.99
C GLY A 28 6.46 -10.87 20.79
N HIS A 29 6.46 -11.73 19.77
CA HIS A 29 7.56 -12.68 19.51
C HIS A 29 8.70 -12.10 18.66
N PHE A 30 8.39 -11.12 17.80
CA PHE A 30 9.36 -10.53 16.86
C PHE A 30 9.39 -9.00 16.94
N SER A 31 10.49 -8.43 16.45
CA SER A 31 10.66 -6.98 16.40
C SER A 31 9.95 -6.37 15.20
N VAL A 32 9.39 -5.18 15.39
CA VAL A 32 8.79 -4.35 14.33
C VAL A 32 9.77 -4.07 13.19
N THR A 33 11.08 -4.05 13.48
CA THR A 33 12.11 -3.86 12.47
C THR A 33 12.07 -4.97 11.42
N GLN A 34 11.83 -6.23 11.83
CA GLN A 34 11.72 -7.36 10.91
C GLN A 34 10.52 -7.21 9.99
N LEU A 35 9.38 -6.74 10.52
CA LEU A 35 8.19 -6.43 9.71
C LEU A 35 8.49 -5.36 8.66
N ILE A 36 9.18 -4.28 9.04
CA ILE A 36 9.52 -3.19 8.12
C ILE A 36 10.48 -3.67 7.02
N TYR A 37 11.44 -4.56 7.31
CA TYR A 37 12.31 -5.13 6.28
C TYR A 37 11.51 -5.90 5.21
N VAL A 38 10.54 -6.73 5.64
CA VAL A 38 9.71 -7.49 4.70
C VAL A 38 8.79 -6.56 3.89
N VAL A 39 8.22 -5.55 4.53
CA VAL A 39 7.43 -4.51 3.85
C VAL A 39 8.29 -3.78 2.81
N ALA A 40 9.50 -3.35 3.17
CA ALA A 40 10.42 -2.67 2.27
C ALA A 40 10.74 -3.52 1.04
N LEU A 41 11.02 -4.81 1.22
CA LEU A 41 11.27 -5.74 0.12
C LEU A 41 10.08 -5.81 -0.86
N SER A 42 8.86 -5.86 -0.34
CA SER A 42 7.65 -5.80 -1.18
C SER A 42 7.52 -4.48 -1.93
N GLN A 43 7.76 -3.34 -1.27
CA GLN A 43 7.69 -2.01 -1.90
C GLN A 43 8.74 -1.85 -3.01
N PHE A 44 9.96 -2.36 -2.82
CA PHE A 44 10.98 -2.38 -3.88
C PHE A 44 10.51 -3.16 -5.10
N GLY A 45 9.88 -4.33 -4.88
CA GLY A 45 9.29 -5.08 -5.98
C GLY A 45 8.17 -4.31 -6.70
N ALA A 46 7.41 -3.46 -6.00
CA ALA A 46 6.35 -2.64 -6.61
C ALA A 46 6.90 -1.54 -7.55
N ILE A 47 8.16 -1.12 -7.40
CA ILE A 47 8.82 -0.19 -8.34
C ILE A 47 8.82 -0.76 -9.76
N THR A 48 8.97 -2.07 -9.92
CA THR A 48 8.91 -2.72 -11.25
C THR A 48 7.54 -2.57 -11.93
N GLU A 49 6.45 -2.45 -11.15
CA GLU A 49 5.11 -2.16 -11.69
C GLU A 49 5.03 -0.73 -12.19
N VAL A 50 5.63 0.22 -11.46
CA VAL A 50 5.71 1.63 -11.87
C VAL A 50 6.50 1.74 -13.17
N LEU A 51 7.67 1.08 -13.26
CA LEU A 51 8.47 1.04 -14.50
C LEU A 51 7.69 0.41 -15.66
N SER A 52 6.92 -0.65 -15.38
CA SER A 52 6.06 -1.29 -16.39
C SER A 52 4.90 -0.39 -16.82
N ALA A 53 4.33 0.41 -15.92
CA ALA A 53 3.30 1.39 -16.23
C ALA A 53 3.87 2.52 -17.11
N ILE A 54 5.08 3.00 -16.81
CA ILE A 54 5.80 4.01 -17.60
C ILE A 54 6.02 3.49 -19.03
N LYS A 55 6.52 2.26 -19.19
CA LYS A 55 6.73 1.64 -20.51
C LYS A 55 5.44 1.50 -21.32
N ARG A 56 4.27 1.43 -20.69
CA ARG A 56 2.96 1.37 -21.37
C ARG A 56 2.46 2.74 -21.84
N GLY A 57 3.10 3.83 -21.46
CA GLY A 57 2.81 5.18 -21.98
C GLY A 57 1.46 5.78 -21.56
N ILE A 58 0.71 5.14 -20.67
CA ILE A 58 -0.60 5.65 -20.23
C ILE A 58 -0.38 6.62 -19.06
N SER A 59 -0.21 7.90 -19.37
CA SER A 59 0.14 8.98 -18.42
C SER A 59 -0.69 9.00 -17.13
N SER A 60 -2.00 8.76 -17.23
CA SER A 60 -2.90 8.73 -16.07
C SER A 60 -2.70 7.52 -15.15
N GLN A 61 -2.39 6.35 -15.72
CA GLN A 61 -2.05 5.15 -14.93
C GLN A 61 -0.65 5.25 -14.32
N VAL A 62 0.27 5.94 -15.00
CA VAL A 62 1.61 6.23 -14.47
C VAL A 62 1.53 7.13 -13.25
N ALA A 63 0.86 8.28 -13.34
CA ALA A 63 0.74 9.23 -12.23
C ALA A 63 0.08 8.59 -10.99
N ALA A 64 -0.97 7.79 -11.19
CA ALA A 64 -1.61 7.05 -10.11
C ALA A 64 -0.68 6.01 -9.46
N SER A 65 0.04 5.24 -10.28
CA SER A 65 0.96 4.21 -9.77
C SER A 65 2.15 4.82 -9.04
N VAL A 66 2.70 5.93 -9.55
CA VAL A 66 3.79 6.68 -8.92
C VAL A 66 3.33 7.27 -7.59
N ALA A 67 2.16 7.91 -7.55
CA ALA A 67 1.66 8.49 -6.31
C ALA A 67 1.39 7.41 -5.24
N GLN A 68 0.79 6.29 -5.63
CA GLN A 68 0.47 5.20 -4.71
C GLN A 68 1.73 4.49 -4.17
N VAL A 69 2.66 4.10 -5.05
CA VAL A 69 3.90 3.41 -4.63
C VAL A 69 4.86 4.38 -3.95
N GLY A 70 4.97 5.61 -4.44
CA GLY A 70 5.80 6.66 -3.86
C GLY A 70 5.39 7.01 -2.43
N ALA A 71 4.09 7.15 -2.15
CA ALA A 71 3.60 7.41 -0.80
C ALA A 71 3.96 6.27 0.16
N ARG A 72 3.78 5.01 -0.25
CA ARG A 72 4.13 3.83 0.57
C ARG A 72 5.63 3.71 0.80
N LEU A 73 6.45 3.99 -0.21
CA LEU A 73 7.91 4.04 -0.06
C LEU A 73 8.33 5.14 0.93
N ALA A 74 7.74 6.33 0.83
CA ALA A 74 8.02 7.43 1.76
C ALA A 74 7.66 7.05 3.21
N VAL A 75 6.49 6.45 3.44
CA VAL A 75 6.07 5.98 4.76
C VAL A 75 6.98 4.85 5.26
N THR A 76 7.36 3.90 4.39
CA THR A 76 8.26 2.80 4.76
C THR A 76 9.65 3.33 5.14
N LEU A 77 10.18 4.30 4.40
CA LEU A 77 11.45 4.96 4.72
C LEU A 77 11.37 5.75 6.03
N ALA A 78 10.29 6.50 6.24
CA ALA A 78 10.06 7.22 7.49
C ALA A 78 9.99 6.26 8.69
N LEU A 79 9.29 5.14 8.54
CA LEU A 79 9.26 4.09 9.55
C LEU A 79 10.64 3.48 9.79
N PHE A 80 11.49 3.35 8.77
CA PHE A 80 12.86 2.85 8.93
C PHE A 80 13.74 3.80 9.76
N VAL A 81 13.66 5.10 9.46
CA VAL A 81 14.49 6.14 10.09
C VAL A 81 14.02 6.45 11.52
N PHE A 82 12.71 6.48 11.75
CA PHE A 82 12.11 6.94 13.00
C PHE A 82 11.51 5.81 13.85
N ILE A 83 11.89 4.55 13.59
CA ILE A 83 11.25 3.36 14.19
C ILE A 83 11.28 3.36 15.72
N SER A 84 12.35 3.86 16.34
CA SER A 84 12.60 3.81 17.78
C SER A 84 11.58 4.63 18.59
N VAL A 85 10.82 5.50 17.92
CA VAL A 85 9.88 6.43 18.56
C VAL A 85 8.56 6.52 17.80
N GLY A 86 8.39 5.72 16.74
CA GLY A 86 7.19 5.71 15.91
C GLY A 86 6.00 5.00 16.57
N PRO A 87 4.77 5.19 16.05
CA PRO A 87 3.60 4.50 16.56
C PRO A 87 3.59 3.02 16.13
N ILE A 88 4.36 2.19 16.84
CA ILE A 88 4.61 0.77 16.56
C ILE A 88 3.34 0.00 16.18
N TRP A 89 2.29 0.07 17.01
CA TRP A 89 1.04 -0.64 16.76
C TRP A 89 0.33 -0.19 15.49
N ILE A 90 0.40 1.11 15.16
CA ILE A 90 -0.19 1.68 13.94
C ILE A 90 0.61 1.21 12.72
N ALA A 91 1.95 1.12 12.83
CA ALA A 91 2.80 0.61 11.77
C ALA A 91 2.53 -0.88 11.49
N VAL A 92 2.36 -1.69 12.53
CA VAL A 92 1.97 -3.11 12.39
C VAL A 92 0.61 -3.23 11.71
N PHE A 93 -0.38 -2.47 12.17
CA PHE A 93 -1.72 -2.50 11.58
C PHE A 93 -1.72 -2.02 10.12
N LEU A 94 -0.99 -0.95 9.80
CA LEU A 94 -0.83 -0.46 8.43
C LEU A 94 -0.21 -1.53 7.52
N ALA A 95 0.87 -2.19 7.98
CA ALA A 95 1.51 -3.25 7.21
C ALA A 95 0.55 -4.41 6.90
N MET A 96 -0.28 -4.80 7.87
CA MET A 96 -1.30 -5.83 7.66
C MET A 96 -2.38 -5.36 6.67
N VAL A 97 -2.86 -4.12 6.78
CA VAL A 97 -3.84 -3.55 5.84
C VAL A 97 -3.29 -3.52 4.41
N TRP A 98 -2.04 -3.08 4.23
CA TRP A 98 -1.36 -3.13 2.94
C TRP A 98 -1.27 -4.56 2.41
N ALA A 99 -0.87 -5.51 3.25
CA ALA A 99 -0.69 -6.89 2.84
C ALA A 99 -2.01 -7.56 2.41
N VAL A 100 -3.11 -7.32 3.11
CA VAL A 100 -4.44 -7.82 2.69
C VAL A 100 -4.86 -7.18 1.37
N ALA A 101 -4.74 -5.85 1.25
CA ALA A 101 -5.16 -5.13 0.04
C ALA A 101 -4.37 -5.59 -1.20
N ASP A 102 -3.04 -5.69 -1.08
CA ASP A 102 -2.17 -6.12 -2.15
C ASP A 102 -2.28 -7.62 -2.42
N GLY A 103 -2.46 -8.44 -1.39
CA GLY A 103 -2.68 -9.88 -1.52
C GLY A 103 -3.90 -10.19 -2.39
N ILE A 104 -5.03 -9.53 -2.13
CA ILE A 104 -6.25 -9.65 -2.95
C ILE A 104 -5.98 -9.17 -4.39
N ARG A 105 -5.23 -8.09 -4.57
CA ARG A 105 -4.87 -7.53 -5.89
C ARG A 105 -4.03 -8.50 -6.71
N TYR A 106 -2.99 -9.08 -6.12
CA TYR A 106 -2.13 -10.06 -6.78
C TYR A 106 -2.87 -11.36 -7.08
N LEU A 107 -3.70 -11.84 -6.14
CA LEU A 107 -4.55 -13.02 -6.36
C LEU A 107 -5.51 -12.81 -7.53
N TYR A 108 -6.14 -11.63 -7.63
CA TYR A 108 -6.94 -11.25 -8.78
C TYR A 108 -6.14 -11.25 -10.09
N TYR A 109 -4.90 -10.75 -10.10
CA TYR A 109 -4.07 -10.75 -11.31
C TYR A 109 -3.65 -12.14 -11.76
N ILE A 110 -3.50 -13.08 -10.84
CA ILE A 110 -3.22 -14.50 -11.15
C ILE A 110 -4.48 -15.17 -11.72
N ARG A 111 -5.66 -14.90 -11.16
CA ARG A 111 -6.93 -15.56 -11.54
C ARG A 111 -8.05 -14.57 -11.89
N LYS A 112 -7.84 -13.79 -12.95
CA LYS A 112 -8.79 -12.74 -13.39
C LYS A 112 -10.20 -13.24 -13.72
N ALA A 113 -10.33 -14.50 -14.14
CA ALA A 113 -11.62 -15.10 -14.52
C ALA A 113 -12.55 -15.40 -13.33
N SER A 114 -12.06 -15.33 -12.09
CA SER A 114 -12.87 -15.63 -10.90
C SER A 114 -13.78 -14.47 -10.52
N LYS A 115 -15.10 -14.67 -10.60
CA LYS A 115 -16.11 -13.69 -10.15
C LYS A 115 -15.95 -13.33 -8.67
N LEU A 116 -15.57 -14.29 -7.82
CA LEU A 116 -15.30 -14.05 -6.40
C LEU A 116 -14.11 -13.10 -6.21
N LEU A 117 -13.03 -13.26 -6.97
CA LEU A 117 -11.85 -12.39 -6.85
C LEU A 117 -12.09 -11.00 -7.41
N VAL A 118 -12.91 -10.88 -8.45
CA VAL A 118 -13.42 -9.58 -8.94
C VAL A 118 -14.19 -8.89 -7.82
N TRP A 119 -15.15 -9.59 -7.20
CA TRP A 119 -15.94 -9.07 -6.09
C TRP A 119 -15.08 -8.65 -4.90
N LEU A 120 -14.17 -9.53 -4.45
CA LEU A 120 -13.26 -9.24 -3.34
C LEU A 120 -12.41 -8.01 -3.62
N ARG A 121 -11.78 -7.92 -4.79
CA ARG A 121 -10.93 -6.78 -5.18
C ARG A 121 -11.66 -5.45 -5.04
N TYR A 122 -12.87 -5.33 -5.57
CA TYR A 122 -13.54 -4.03 -5.60
C TYR A 122 -14.18 -3.67 -4.26
N ASN A 123 -14.74 -4.63 -3.51
CA ASN A 123 -15.33 -4.34 -2.20
C ASN A 123 -14.26 -4.14 -1.12
N SER A 124 -13.19 -4.93 -1.13
CA SER A 124 -12.08 -4.72 -0.18
C SER A 124 -11.40 -3.38 -0.42
N PHE A 125 -11.27 -2.93 -1.68
CA PHE A 125 -10.71 -1.63 -1.99
C PHE A 125 -11.50 -0.48 -1.37
N ILE A 126 -12.84 -0.56 -1.32
CA ILE A 126 -13.69 0.48 -0.70
C ILE A 126 -13.36 0.67 0.78
N VAL A 127 -13.00 -0.39 1.48
CA VAL A 127 -12.74 -0.37 2.93
C VAL A 127 -11.26 -0.18 3.23
N LEU A 128 -10.39 -0.99 2.62
CA LEU A 128 -8.97 -1.04 2.92
C LEU A 128 -8.21 0.18 2.40
N TYR A 129 -8.69 0.79 1.31
CA TYR A 129 -8.00 1.96 0.74
C TYR A 129 -8.11 3.19 1.64
N PRO A 130 -9.31 3.64 2.08
CA PRO A 130 -9.41 4.71 3.06
C PRO A 130 -8.72 4.38 4.38
N LEU A 131 -8.82 3.13 4.86
CA LEU A 131 -8.16 2.70 6.09
C LEU A 131 -6.63 2.83 6.01
N GLY A 132 -6.02 2.34 4.93
CA GLY A 132 -4.58 2.48 4.71
C GLY A 132 -4.15 3.94 4.63
N MET A 133 -4.91 4.75 3.88
CA MET A 133 -4.66 6.19 3.75
C MET A 133 -4.73 6.91 5.10
N SER A 134 -5.71 6.61 5.95
CA SER A 134 -5.84 7.19 7.28
C SER A 134 -4.66 6.81 8.18
N LEU A 135 -4.26 5.53 8.19
CA LEU A 135 -3.13 5.04 8.99
C LEU A 135 -1.80 5.67 8.56
N GLU A 136 -1.56 5.80 7.25
CA GLU A 136 -0.38 6.49 6.70
C GLU A 136 -0.32 7.95 7.19
N ASN A 137 -1.43 8.68 7.09
CA ASN A 137 -1.52 10.06 7.55
C ASN A 137 -1.24 10.18 9.05
N ILE A 138 -1.77 9.27 9.87
CA ILE A 138 -1.52 9.26 11.32
C ILE A 138 -0.03 9.02 11.63
N ILE A 139 0.62 8.10 10.92
CA ILE A 139 2.06 7.83 11.09
C ILE A 139 2.87 9.06 10.72
N VAL A 140 2.64 9.64 9.54
CA VAL A 140 3.36 10.84 9.08
C VAL A 140 3.15 11.99 10.06
N TRP A 141 1.92 12.23 10.50
CA TRP A 141 1.61 13.28 11.47
C TRP A 141 2.36 13.09 12.79
N LYS A 142 2.36 11.87 13.35
CA LYS A 142 3.06 11.57 14.60
C LYS A 142 4.58 11.73 14.47
N ILE A 143 5.16 11.34 13.34
CA ILE A 143 6.60 11.53 13.07
C ILE A 143 6.91 13.03 12.98
N LEU A 144 6.13 13.79 12.21
CA LEU A 144 6.35 15.23 12.04
C LEU A 144 6.23 15.97 13.37
N LEU A 145 5.21 15.69 14.18
CA LEU A 145 5.04 16.29 15.51
C LEU A 145 6.25 16.06 16.43
N ARG A 146 6.97 14.96 16.24
CA ARG A 146 8.10 14.60 17.10
C ARG A 146 9.44 15.17 16.64
N TYR A 147 9.61 15.32 15.32
CA TYR A 147 10.93 15.58 14.71
C TYR A 147 11.01 16.85 13.89
N SER A 148 9.90 17.56 13.68
CA SER A 148 9.89 18.79 12.91
C SER A 148 9.54 19.99 13.79
N GLU A 149 10.26 21.09 13.59
CA GLU A 149 9.92 22.42 14.11
C GLU A 149 8.69 23.04 13.42
N SER A 150 8.25 22.48 12.29
CA SER A 150 7.13 22.99 11.49
C SER A 150 6.23 21.85 10.98
N PRO A 151 5.67 21.03 11.89
CA PRO A 151 4.97 19.81 11.53
C PRO A 151 3.72 20.05 10.68
N VAL A 152 2.99 21.15 10.95
CA VAL A 152 1.76 21.50 10.24
C VAL A 152 2.04 21.78 8.76
N TRP A 153 3.04 22.59 8.44
CA TRP A 153 3.37 22.96 7.05
C TRP A 153 3.84 21.76 6.23
N LEU A 154 4.70 20.92 6.81
CA LEU A 154 5.15 19.68 6.16
C LEU A 154 4.00 18.70 5.95
N PHE A 155 3.08 18.60 6.92
CA PHE A 155 1.92 17.74 6.79
C PHE A 155 0.92 18.24 5.73
N LEU A 156 0.70 19.55 5.64
CA LEU A 156 -0.12 20.15 4.58
C LEU A 156 0.49 19.92 3.19
N ALA A 157 1.81 20.05 3.06
CA ALA A 157 2.51 19.74 1.81
C ALA A 157 2.36 18.25 1.44
N PHE A 158 2.52 17.35 2.41
CA PHE A 158 2.28 15.91 2.21
C PHE A 158 0.83 15.65 1.76
N LEU A 159 -0.16 16.21 2.45
CA LEU A 159 -1.57 16.05 2.10
C LEU A 159 -1.90 16.58 0.71
N ALA A 160 -1.36 17.73 0.32
CA ALA A 160 -1.59 18.32 -1.01
C ALA A 160 -1.06 17.40 -2.13
N CYS A 161 0.15 16.87 -1.96
CA CYS A 161 0.77 15.95 -2.93
C CYS A 161 0.10 14.58 -2.97
N TYR A 162 -0.35 14.07 -1.82
CA TYR A 162 -0.84 12.70 -1.69
C TYR A 162 -2.35 12.55 -1.89
N SER A 163 -3.14 13.46 -1.31
CA SER A 163 -4.59 13.29 -1.23
C SER A 163 -5.29 13.48 -2.57
N ILE A 164 -4.79 14.39 -3.42
CA ILE A 164 -5.40 14.64 -4.74
C ILE A 164 -5.31 13.39 -5.64
N PRO A 165 -4.13 12.77 -5.85
CA PRO A 165 -4.04 11.50 -6.54
C PRO A 165 -4.87 10.40 -5.88
N ALA A 166 -4.86 10.33 -4.54
CA ALA A 166 -5.53 9.27 -3.80
C ALA A 166 -7.05 9.27 -4.03
N ILE A 167 -7.69 10.44 -3.93
CA ILE A 167 -9.12 10.61 -4.20
C ILE A 167 -9.44 10.25 -5.65
N LYS A 168 -8.61 10.64 -6.61
CA LYS A 168 -8.81 10.29 -8.03
C LYS A 168 -8.78 8.78 -8.26
N ILE A 169 -7.84 8.06 -7.63
CA ILE A 169 -7.76 6.60 -7.70
C ILE A 169 -8.99 5.95 -7.08
N TYR A 170 -9.44 6.47 -5.93
CA TYR A 170 -10.63 5.96 -5.25
C TYR A 170 -11.88 6.07 -6.13
N MET A 171 -12.12 7.26 -6.68
CA MET A 171 -13.24 7.51 -7.59
C MET A 171 -13.15 6.67 -8.87
N TYR A 172 -11.94 6.48 -9.41
CA TYR A 172 -11.72 5.60 -10.55
C TYR A 172 -12.13 4.15 -10.24
N MET A 173 -11.73 3.62 -9.08
CA MET A 173 -12.06 2.26 -8.67
C MET A 173 -13.56 2.05 -8.43
N LEU A 174 -14.26 3.05 -7.89
CA LEU A 174 -15.73 3.02 -7.79
C LEU A 174 -16.42 2.93 -9.15
N ARG A 175 -15.94 3.69 -10.15
CA ARG A 175 -16.44 3.61 -11.52
C ARG A 175 -16.15 2.26 -12.16
N GLN A 176 -14.95 1.71 -11.92
CA GLN A 176 -14.58 0.38 -12.41
C GLN A 176 -15.41 -0.74 -11.78
N ARG A 177 -15.75 -0.62 -10.50
CA ARG A 177 -16.67 -1.54 -9.81
C ARG A 177 -18.00 -1.63 -10.52
N LYS A 178 -18.64 -0.50 -10.85
CA LYS A 178 -19.92 -0.46 -11.57
C LYS A 178 -19.86 -1.18 -12.94
N LYS A 179 -18.71 -1.17 -13.60
CA LYS A 179 -18.51 -1.84 -14.90
C LYS A 179 -18.35 -3.36 -14.76
N HIS A 180 -17.64 -3.81 -13.74
CA HIS A 180 -17.29 -5.23 -13.57
C HIS A 180 -18.29 -6.00 -12.68
N LEU A 181 -19.03 -5.27 -11.86
CA LEU A 181 -20.08 -5.78 -10.98
C LEU A 181 -21.33 -4.90 -11.20
N PRO A 182 -21.97 -4.97 -12.38
CA PRO A 182 -23.30 -4.41 -12.54
C PRO A 182 -24.23 -5.13 -11.54
N ASN A 183 -25.02 -4.34 -10.81
CA ASN A 183 -25.99 -4.86 -9.84
C ASN A 183 -26.95 -5.86 -10.50
#